data_AF-A0A940UFT1-F1
#
_entry.id   AF-A0A940UFT1-F1
#
_cell.length_a   1.000
_cell.length_b   1.000
_cell.length_c   1.000
_cell.angle_alpha   90.00
_cell.angle_beta   90.00
_cell.angle_gamma   90.00
#
_symmetry.space_group_name_H-M   'P 1'
#
loop_
_entity.id
_entity.type
_entity.pdbx_description
1 polymer ?
#
loop_
_entity_poly.entity_id
_entity_poly.type
_entity_poly.pdbx_seq_one_letter_code
_entity_poly.pdbx_strand_id
1 'polypeptide(L)'
;MKTAAAADSDIRVVLGTPVVFGEESKRDLLVAAALASRAGTTDPVDLALLGAASHREDLRHFLQLDYTPPDRQFRRSITRIRNLDTGQEEMIARGELDSVLYLCRAYEATRYHAGLQADLHEVRDFKVIAVAHCAGGRIDECEAWEFLGFIPVKASRSRPSRSEAPQNYRYVPVWDWQLRFLHWAAALTIVTLCLTGWMIGSGQLTYGQNGDPYFIGYLRLIHFSAGWLLVAMAILRIAGLFLASTKYQRWRALFPVSFTDLKNLYRVGKNYLLCIFEHGPHYIGHNPLQQVAYTGIYLLAMVAILTGFSLYGMYDAHHWLFRHFLWLNDLIGVQYVRLVHLFMMWAFMAFLPIHLYLAIRADTVEREGAISSIFSGGRWCRKGTKFEDD
;
A
#
# COMPACT_ATOMS: atom_id res chain seq x y z
N MET A 1 -12.17 29.25 -4.02
CA MET A 1 -12.51 27.92 -4.56
C MET A 1 -13.66 27.38 -3.73
N LYS A 2 -14.91 27.48 -4.21
CA LYS A 2 -16.09 27.00 -3.48
C LYS A 2 -16.46 25.64 -4.04
N THR A 3 -16.54 24.65 -3.17
CA THR A 3 -16.94 23.29 -3.54
C THR A 3 -18.42 23.15 -3.25
N ALA A 4 -19.23 23.08 -4.31
CA ALA A 4 -20.63 22.72 -4.21
C ALA A 4 -20.69 21.19 -4.14
N ALA A 5 -20.97 20.65 -2.95
CA ALA A 5 -21.23 19.23 -2.79
C ALA A 5 -22.67 18.97 -3.25
N ALA A 6 -22.83 18.47 -4.47
CA ALA A 6 -24.10 17.91 -4.92
C ALA A 6 -24.33 16.58 -4.20
N ALA A 7 -25.55 16.38 -3.71
CA ALA A 7 -25.98 15.22 -2.94
C ALA A 7 -25.88 13.91 -3.77
N ASP A 8 -25.51 12.83 -3.07
CA ASP A 8 -25.72 11.42 -3.43
C ASP A 8 -25.03 10.83 -4.68
N SER A 9 -23.89 11.38 -5.11
CA SER A 9 -23.03 10.68 -6.07
C SER A 9 -21.58 10.67 -5.59
N ASP A 10 -20.90 9.54 -5.75
CA ASP A 10 -19.46 9.32 -5.49
C ASP A 10 -18.53 10.28 -6.30
N ILE A 11 -19.08 11.29 -6.98
CA ILE A 11 -18.42 12.17 -7.92
C ILE A 11 -18.41 13.59 -7.34
N ARG A 12 -17.23 14.07 -6.98
CA ARG A 12 -16.99 15.47 -6.59
C ARG A 12 -16.59 16.26 -7.83
N VAL A 13 -17.40 17.24 -8.20
CA VAL A 13 -17.12 18.17 -9.29
C VAL A 13 -16.55 19.48 -8.75
N VAL A 14 -15.49 19.98 -9.40
CA VAL A 14 -14.84 21.25 -9.09
C VAL A 14 -14.88 22.13 -10.34
N LEU A 15 -15.47 23.31 -10.22
CA LEU A 15 -15.46 24.33 -11.26
C LEU A 15 -14.20 25.19 -11.14
N GLY A 16 -13.51 25.35 -12.26
CA GLY A 16 -12.40 26.30 -12.42
C GLY A 16 -12.92 27.73 -12.63
N THR A 17 -11.99 28.64 -12.88
CA THR A 17 -12.32 30.05 -13.15
C THR A 17 -12.93 30.16 -14.55
N PRO A 18 -14.13 30.74 -14.73
CA PRO A 18 -14.72 30.95 -16.05
C PRO A 18 -13.82 31.86 -16.91
N VAL A 19 -13.68 31.50 -18.18
CA VAL A 19 -12.92 32.23 -19.19
C VAL A 19 -13.91 32.79 -20.20
N VAL A 20 -14.01 34.11 -20.25
CA VAL A 20 -14.98 34.84 -21.09
C VAL A 20 -14.29 35.36 -22.35
N PHE A 21 -15.06 35.41 -23.43
CA PHE A 21 -14.70 35.98 -24.72
C PHE A 21 -15.82 36.96 -25.11
N GLY A 22 -15.46 38.18 -25.54
CA GLY A 22 -16.42 39.26 -25.78
C GLY A 22 -16.54 40.23 -24.60
N GLU A 23 -17.67 40.95 -24.53
CA GLU A 23 -17.95 41.98 -23.51
C GLU A 23 -18.62 41.42 -22.24
N GLU A 24 -18.96 40.14 -22.26
CA GLU A 24 -19.77 39.46 -21.25
C GLU A 24 -19.00 39.17 -19.95
N SER A 25 -19.70 39.27 -18.82
CA SER A 25 -19.05 39.08 -17.53
C SER A 25 -18.92 37.59 -17.17
N LYS A 26 -17.97 37.28 -16.28
CA LYS A 26 -17.81 35.91 -15.73
C LYS A 26 -19.04 35.41 -14.99
N ARG A 27 -19.92 36.32 -14.55
CA ARG A 27 -21.20 35.96 -13.94
C ARG A 27 -22.16 35.48 -15.02
N ASP A 28 -22.28 36.22 -16.11
CA ASP A 28 -23.26 35.98 -17.17
C ASP A 28 -22.96 34.67 -17.89
N LEU A 29 -21.67 34.39 -18.15
CA LEU A 29 -21.23 33.09 -18.68
C LEU A 29 -21.63 31.91 -17.77
N LEU A 30 -21.52 32.07 -16.44
CA LEU A 30 -21.87 31.01 -15.48
C LEU A 30 -23.39 30.80 -15.42
N VAL A 31 -24.16 31.89 -15.47
CA VAL A 31 -25.62 31.85 -15.50
C VAL A 31 -26.11 31.21 -16.79
N ALA A 32 -25.57 31.62 -17.95
CA ALA A 32 -25.89 31.01 -19.23
C ALA A 32 -25.56 29.50 -19.25
N ALA A 33 -24.41 29.09 -18.72
CA ALA A 33 -24.03 27.69 -18.60
C ALA A 33 -25.00 26.87 -17.73
N ALA A 34 -25.49 27.48 -16.64
CA ALA A 34 -26.45 26.87 -15.75
C ALA A 34 -27.85 26.75 -16.39
N LEU A 35 -28.31 27.79 -17.08
CA LEU A 35 -29.59 27.82 -17.80
C LEU A 35 -29.63 26.82 -18.96
N ALA A 36 -28.47 26.50 -19.55
CA ALA A 36 -28.34 25.45 -20.56
C ALA A 36 -28.40 24.01 -20.00
N SER A 37 -28.51 23.84 -18.67
CA SER A 37 -28.66 22.52 -18.05
C SER A 37 -30.12 22.06 -18.16
N ARG A 38 -30.33 20.75 -18.34
CA ARG A 38 -31.69 20.19 -18.43
C ARG A 38 -32.44 20.39 -17.11
N ALA A 39 -33.69 20.86 -17.18
CA ALA A 39 -34.55 20.93 -16.00
C ALA A 39 -34.72 19.54 -15.35
N GLY A 40 -34.45 19.44 -14.05
CA GLY A 40 -34.49 18.17 -13.31
C GLY A 40 -33.31 17.21 -13.56
N THR A 41 -32.20 17.70 -14.11
CA THR A 41 -30.96 16.93 -14.31
C THR A 41 -30.40 16.37 -12.99
N THR A 42 -29.90 15.14 -13.05
CA THR A 42 -29.16 14.48 -11.98
C THR A 42 -27.65 14.42 -12.25
N ASP A 43 -27.18 15.06 -13.33
CA ASP A 43 -25.76 15.09 -13.66
C ASP A 43 -25.00 15.95 -12.64
N PRO A 44 -23.95 15.42 -11.97
CA PRO A 44 -23.19 16.17 -10.98
C PRO A 44 -22.52 17.44 -11.54
N VAL A 45 -22.22 17.49 -12.84
CA VAL A 45 -21.67 18.68 -13.49
C VAL A 45 -22.72 19.77 -13.61
N ASP A 46 -23.93 19.43 -14.04
CA ASP A 46 -25.04 20.37 -14.14
C ASP A 46 -25.45 20.89 -12.76
N LEU A 47 -25.52 20.01 -11.75
CA LEU A 47 -25.80 20.40 -10.37
C LEU A 47 -24.73 21.37 -9.82
N ALA A 48 -23.45 21.15 -10.17
CA ALA A 48 -22.38 22.06 -9.77
C ALA A 48 -22.51 23.44 -10.44
N LEU A 49 -22.90 23.49 -11.72
CA LEU A 49 -23.14 24.76 -12.44
C LEU A 49 -24.36 25.50 -11.90
N LEU A 50 -25.48 24.81 -11.72
CA LEU A 50 -26.70 25.36 -11.13
C LEU A 50 -26.45 25.91 -9.72
N GLY A 51 -25.76 25.15 -8.86
CA GLY A 51 -25.40 25.61 -7.52
C GLY A 51 -24.42 26.79 -7.51
N ALA A 52 -23.50 26.86 -8.48
CA ALA A 52 -22.60 28.00 -8.60
C ALA A 52 -23.29 29.27 -9.11
N ALA A 53 -24.26 29.12 -10.02
CA ALA A 53 -25.05 30.21 -10.57
C ALA A 53 -26.11 30.73 -9.60
N SER A 54 -26.79 29.86 -8.83
CA SER A 54 -27.82 30.26 -7.85
C SER A 54 -27.31 31.16 -6.74
N HIS A 55 -25.99 31.17 -6.49
CA HIS A 55 -25.36 32.11 -5.55
C HIS A 55 -25.13 33.50 -6.12
N ARG A 56 -25.24 33.67 -7.44
CA ARG A 56 -24.99 34.93 -8.14
C ARG A 56 -26.27 35.55 -8.69
N GLU A 57 -27.25 34.73 -9.04
CA GLU A 57 -28.48 35.17 -9.69
C GLU A 57 -29.67 34.28 -9.31
N ASP A 58 -30.86 34.87 -9.30
CA ASP A 58 -32.10 34.14 -9.10
C ASP A 58 -32.58 33.56 -10.43
N LEU A 59 -32.27 32.28 -10.65
CA LEU A 59 -32.59 31.56 -11.88
C LEU A 59 -34.09 31.39 -12.14
N ARG A 60 -34.97 31.70 -11.17
CA ARG A 60 -36.43 31.57 -11.31
C ARG A 60 -37.06 32.56 -12.30
N HIS A 61 -36.34 33.62 -12.67
CA HIS A 61 -36.78 34.58 -13.69
C HIS A 61 -36.69 34.02 -15.12
N PHE A 62 -36.10 32.82 -15.31
CA PHE A 62 -35.96 32.19 -16.60
C PHE A 62 -36.79 30.92 -16.70
N LEU A 63 -37.58 30.80 -17.76
CA LEU A 63 -38.36 29.60 -18.08
C LEU A 63 -37.70 28.85 -19.24
N GLN A 64 -37.33 27.59 -19.01
CA GLN A 64 -36.84 26.69 -20.07
C GLN A 64 -38.04 26.25 -20.92
N LEU A 65 -38.07 26.67 -22.19
CA LEU A 65 -39.14 26.34 -23.15
C LEU A 65 -38.86 25.02 -23.87
N ASP A 66 -37.61 24.77 -24.24
CA ASP A 66 -37.21 23.57 -24.98
C ASP A 66 -35.75 23.19 -24.67
N TYR A 67 -35.44 21.90 -24.80
CA TYR A 67 -34.11 21.34 -24.56
C TYR A 67 -33.80 20.25 -25.59
N THR A 68 -32.82 20.53 -26.45
CA THR A 68 -32.23 19.57 -27.38
C THR A 68 -31.00 18.92 -26.74
N PRO A 69 -31.01 17.60 -26.47
CA PRO A 69 -29.88 16.89 -25.87
C PRO A 69 -28.68 16.81 -26.83
N PRO A 70 -27.46 16.57 -26.30
CA PRO A 70 -26.28 16.43 -27.13
C PRO A 70 -26.30 15.13 -27.95
N ASP A 71 -26.13 15.25 -29.27
CA ASP A 71 -25.98 14.11 -30.17
C ASP A 71 -24.49 13.72 -30.35
N ARG A 72 -24.22 12.48 -30.79
CA ARG A 72 -22.87 11.94 -31.02
C ARG A 72 -22.08 12.74 -32.05
N GLN A 73 -22.76 13.36 -33.02
CA GLN A 73 -22.12 14.13 -34.07
C GLN A 73 -21.66 15.53 -33.61
N PHE A 74 -22.49 16.23 -32.84
CA PHE A 74 -22.26 17.63 -32.49
C PHE A 74 -21.94 17.88 -31.01
N ARG A 75 -22.03 16.87 -30.13
CA ARG A 75 -21.60 16.90 -28.71
C ARG A 75 -21.92 18.20 -27.96
N ARG A 76 -23.08 18.79 -28.27
CA ARG A 76 -23.57 20.04 -27.73
C ARG A 76 -25.08 19.97 -27.53
N SER A 77 -25.56 20.45 -26.41
CA SER A 77 -26.98 20.66 -26.16
C SER A 77 -27.37 22.10 -26.51
N ILE A 78 -28.61 22.28 -26.95
CA ILE A 78 -29.20 23.60 -27.20
C ILE A 78 -30.45 23.73 -26.34
N THR A 79 -30.55 24.84 -25.62
CA THR A 79 -31.66 25.11 -24.72
C THR A 79 -32.30 26.43 -25.12
N ARG A 80 -33.63 26.46 -25.21
CA ARG A 80 -34.38 27.70 -25.40
C ARG A 80 -34.95 28.15 -24.08
N ILE A 81 -34.68 29.39 -23.72
CA ILE A 81 -35.13 30.03 -22.49
C ILE A 81 -35.94 31.28 -22.81
N ARG A 82 -36.88 31.61 -21.91
CA ARG A 82 -37.60 32.88 -21.93
C ARG A 82 -37.38 33.59 -20.61
N ASN A 83 -36.94 34.84 -20.66
CA ASN A 83 -36.88 35.70 -19.49
C ASN A 83 -38.31 36.18 -19.17
N LEU A 84 -38.76 35.96 -17.94
CA LEU A 84 -40.13 36.29 -17.49
C LEU A 84 -40.34 37.78 -17.25
N ASP A 85 -39.26 38.53 -16.96
CA ASP A 85 -39.34 39.96 -16.69
C ASP A 85 -39.37 40.79 -17.98
N THR A 86 -38.56 40.41 -18.97
CA THR A 86 -38.44 41.12 -20.25
C THR A 86 -39.31 40.51 -21.36
N GLY A 87 -39.76 39.27 -21.18
CA GLY A 87 -40.48 38.50 -22.21
C GLY A 87 -39.61 38.04 -23.38
N GLN A 88 -38.30 38.30 -23.35
CA GLN A 88 -37.38 37.96 -24.43
C GLN A 88 -37.02 36.47 -24.43
N GLU A 89 -36.89 35.90 -25.63
CA GLU A 89 -36.45 34.52 -25.83
C GLU A 89 -35.00 34.48 -26.33
N GLU A 90 -34.24 33.59 -25.73
CA GLU A 90 -32.83 33.37 -26.05
C GLU A 90 -32.57 31.86 -26.17
N MET A 91 -31.59 31.52 -27.01
CA MET A 91 -31.08 30.16 -27.10
C MET A 91 -29.64 30.10 -26.60
N ILE A 92 -29.36 29.08 -25.80
CA ILE A 92 -28.03 28.84 -25.25
C ILE A 92 -27.56 27.46 -25.68
N ALA A 93 -26.39 27.42 -26.32
CA ALA A 93 -25.70 26.20 -26.69
C ALA A 93 -24.59 25.92 -25.67
N ARG A 94 -24.47 24.66 -25.26
CA ARG A 94 -23.44 24.19 -24.32
C ARG A 94 -22.86 22.87 -24.79
N GLY A 95 -21.54 22.73 -24.78
CA GLY A 95 -20.91 21.48 -25.24
C GLY A 95 -19.39 21.51 -25.27
N GLU A 96 -18.85 20.62 -26.09
CA GLU A 96 -17.41 20.58 -26.40
C GLU A 96 -16.98 21.85 -27.15
N LEU A 97 -15.75 22.31 -26.90
CA LEU A 97 -15.25 23.59 -27.41
C LEU A 97 -15.36 23.71 -28.93
N ASP A 98 -14.83 22.74 -29.66
CA ASP A 98 -14.83 22.74 -31.12
C ASP A 98 -16.26 22.73 -31.69
N SER A 99 -17.16 22.01 -31.03
CA SER A 99 -18.55 21.89 -31.44
C SER A 99 -19.33 23.20 -31.29
N VAL A 100 -19.04 23.97 -30.24
CA VAL A 100 -19.65 25.28 -30.01
C VAL A 100 -19.01 26.34 -30.92
N LEU A 101 -17.68 26.34 -31.08
CA LEU A 101 -16.99 27.25 -32.01
C LEU A 101 -17.40 27.02 -33.47
N TYR A 102 -17.71 25.78 -33.83
CA TYR A 102 -18.28 25.44 -35.13
C TYR A 102 -19.70 26.04 -35.30
N LEU A 103 -20.53 26.01 -34.26
CA LEU A 103 -21.86 26.63 -34.27
C LEU A 103 -21.79 28.14 -34.48
N CYS A 104 -20.89 28.81 -33.75
CA CYS A 104 -20.69 30.25 -33.82
C CYS A 104 -20.04 30.74 -35.12
N ARG A 105 -19.59 29.84 -36.00
CA ARG A 105 -18.75 30.19 -37.17
C ARG A 105 -17.60 31.13 -36.78
N ALA A 106 -17.01 30.90 -35.59
CA ALA A 106 -16.03 31.79 -35.00
C ALA A 106 -14.81 31.98 -35.92
N TYR A 107 -14.29 33.21 -35.99
CA TYR A 107 -13.07 33.52 -36.74
C TYR A 107 -11.89 32.67 -36.28
N GLU A 108 -10.96 32.41 -37.19
CA GLU A 108 -9.80 31.55 -36.95
C GLU A 108 -8.95 32.00 -35.77
N ALA A 109 -8.79 33.32 -35.58
CA ALA A 109 -8.10 33.90 -34.42
C ALA A 109 -8.79 33.53 -33.09
N THR A 110 -10.11 33.64 -33.01
CA THR A 110 -10.88 33.29 -31.80
C THR A 110 -10.80 31.79 -31.52
N ARG A 111 -10.88 30.95 -32.55
CA ARG A 111 -10.72 29.50 -32.42
C ARG A 111 -9.34 29.13 -31.87
N TYR A 112 -8.29 29.73 -32.41
CA TYR A 112 -6.92 29.49 -31.96
C TYR A 112 -6.72 29.94 -30.50
N HIS A 113 -7.19 31.13 -30.14
CA HIS A 113 -7.08 31.64 -28.77
C HIS A 113 -7.87 30.81 -27.76
N ALA A 114 -9.10 30.40 -28.10
CA ALA A 114 -9.92 29.57 -27.23
C ALA A 114 -9.32 28.17 -27.05
N GLY A 115 -8.81 27.56 -28.13
CA GLY A 115 -8.11 26.28 -28.08
C GLY A 115 -6.87 26.32 -27.18
N LEU A 116 -6.00 27.32 -27.37
CA LEU A 116 -4.78 27.46 -26.55
C LEU A 116 -5.09 27.60 -25.05
N GLN A 117 -6.13 28.36 -24.68
CA GLN A 117 -6.52 28.52 -23.29
C GLN A 117 -7.17 27.25 -22.72
N ALA A 118 -7.92 26.51 -23.53
CA ALA A 118 -8.48 25.23 -23.12
C ALA A 118 -7.38 24.19 -22.85
N ASP A 119 -6.38 24.09 -23.72
CA ASP A 119 -5.24 23.18 -23.56
C ASP A 119 -4.50 23.42 -22.23
N LEU A 120 -4.31 24.69 -21.84
CA LEU A 120 -3.69 25.07 -20.57
C LEU A 120 -4.50 24.58 -19.35
N HIS A 121 -5.82 24.50 -19.47
CA HIS A 121 -6.70 23.97 -18.43
C HIS A 121 -6.74 22.43 -18.45
N GLU A 122 -6.64 21.80 -19.62
CA GLU A 122 -6.54 20.34 -19.76
C GLU A 122 -5.28 19.77 -19.12
N VAL A 123 -4.14 20.48 -19.19
CA VAL A 123 -2.90 20.13 -18.47
C VAL A 123 -3.12 20.01 -16.95
N ARG A 124 -4.10 20.74 -16.40
CA ARG A 124 -4.46 20.70 -14.98
C ARG A 124 -5.59 19.71 -14.67
N ASP A 125 -5.90 18.82 -15.61
CA ASP A 125 -6.94 17.79 -15.50
C ASP A 125 -8.34 18.42 -15.32
N PHE A 126 -8.58 19.55 -16.01
CA PHE A 126 -9.90 20.13 -16.20
C PHE A 126 -10.36 19.91 -17.63
N LYS A 127 -11.61 19.52 -17.83
CA LYS A 127 -12.27 19.55 -19.14
C LYS A 127 -13.01 20.87 -19.31
N VAL A 128 -13.00 21.44 -20.50
CA VAL A 128 -13.71 22.69 -20.77
C VAL A 128 -15.13 22.44 -21.25
N ILE A 129 -16.06 23.25 -20.78
CA ILE A 129 -17.44 23.30 -21.25
C ILE A 129 -17.65 24.65 -21.90
N ALA A 130 -17.80 24.67 -23.22
CA ALA A 130 -18.03 25.87 -24.00
C ALA A 130 -19.51 26.26 -23.99
N VAL A 131 -19.76 27.57 -24.03
CA VAL A 131 -21.09 28.16 -24.01
C VAL A 131 -21.19 29.24 -25.08
N ALA A 132 -22.31 29.25 -25.79
CA ALA A 132 -22.67 30.28 -26.75
C ALA A 132 -24.14 30.64 -26.57
N HIS A 133 -24.50 31.85 -26.97
CA HIS A 133 -25.89 32.28 -26.96
C HIS A 133 -26.28 32.83 -28.33
N CYS A 134 -27.59 32.92 -28.55
CA CYS A 134 -28.17 33.55 -29.72
C CYS A 134 -29.51 34.18 -29.33
N ALA A 135 -29.73 35.42 -29.76
CA ALA A 135 -31.01 36.11 -29.60
C ALA A 135 -32.01 35.56 -30.63
N GLY A 136 -33.15 35.03 -30.17
CA GLY A 136 -34.18 34.49 -31.06
C GLY A 136 -34.97 33.30 -30.48
N GLY A 137 -36.22 33.16 -30.93
CA GLY A 137 -37.16 32.15 -30.43
C GLY A 137 -37.13 30.79 -31.15
N ARG A 138 -36.42 30.67 -32.28
CA ARG A 138 -36.30 29.44 -33.08
C ARG A 138 -34.90 29.26 -33.67
N ILE A 139 -34.43 28.01 -33.74
CA ILE A 139 -33.12 27.65 -34.31
C ILE A 139 -32.97 28.18 -35.75
N ASP A 140 -34.05 28.16 -36.53
CA ASP A 140 -34.07 28.63 -37.92
C ASP A 140 -34.08 30.18 -38.06
N GLU A 141 -34.40 30.90 -36.97
CA GLU A 141 -34.44 32.37 -36.91
C GLU A 141 -33.17 32.97 -36.28
N CYS A 142 -32.21 32.13 -35.87
CA CYS A 142 -30.95 32.58 -35.30
C CYS A 142 -29.99 33.09 -36.37
N GLU A 143 -29.87 34.42 -36.50
CA GLU A 143 -28.99 35.05 -37.49
C GLU A 143 -27.49 34.87 -37.16
N ALA A 144 -27.12 34.90 -35.86
CA ALA A 144 -25.73 34.73 -35.44
C ALA A 144 -25.62 34.16 -34.02
N TRP A 145 -24.81 33.11 -33.86
CA TRP A 145 -24.43 32.55 -32.57
C TRP A 145 -23.18 33.23 -32.05
N GLU A 146 -23.25 33.83 -30.87
CA GLU A 146 -22.12 34.49 -30.23
C GLU A 146 -21.47 33.59 -29.18
N PHE A 147 -20.14 33.45 -29.28
CA PHE A 147 -19.35 32.62 -28.36
C PHE A 147 -19.04 33.40 -27.09
N LEU A 148 -19.62 32.98 -25.96
CA LEU A 148 -19.45 33.62 -24.65
C LEU A 148 -18.14 33.22 -23.96
N GLY A 149 -17.71 31.98 -24.16
CA GLY A 149 -16.50 31.44 -23.54
C GLY A 149 -16.69 30.03 -23.02
N PHE A 150 -15.87 29.64 -22.04
CA PHE A 150 -15.91 28.29 -21.48
C PHE A 150 -15.64 28.24 -19.98
N ILE A 151 -16.12 27.17 -19.35
CA ILE A 151 -15.96 26.89 -17.92
C ILE A 151 -15.15 25.61 -17.77
N PRO A 152 -13.95 25.67 -17.14
CA PRO A 152 -13.19 24.46 -16.81
C PRO A 152 -13.90 23.68 -15.70
N VAL A 153 -14.05 22.37 -15.87
CA VAL A 153 -14.70 21.45 -14.94
C VAL A 153 -13.83 20.24 -14.70
N LYS A 154 -13.63 19.90 -13.44
CA LYS A 154 -12.91 18.69 -13.02
C LYS A 154 -13.85 17.79 -12.23
N ALA A 155 -14.14 16.61 -12.77
CA ALA A 155 -14.90 15.57 -12.07
C ALA A 155 -13.93 14.56 -11.46
N SER A 156 -13.87 14.50 -10.13
CA SER A 156 -13.08 13.52 -9.40
C SER A 156 -14.00 12.53 -8.71
N ARG A 157 -13.75 11.23 -8.88
CA ARG A 157 -14.45 10.23 -8.07
C ARG A 157 -13.82 10.25 -6.68
N SER A 158 -14.58 10.61 -5.65
CA SER A 158 -14.12 10.37 -4.29
C SER A 158 -14.13 8.86 -4.11
N ARG A 159 -12.95 8.24 -4.05
CA ARG A 159 -12.87 6.92 -3.43
C ARG A 159 -13.44 7.10 -2.01
N PRO A 160 -14.34 6.23 -1.54
CA PRO A 160 -14.68 6.24 -0.13
C PRO A 160 -13.36 6.02 0.61
N SER A 161 -12.82 7.10 1.18
CA SER A 161 -11.91 6.96 2.29
C SER A 161 -12.74 6.20 3.30
N ARG A 162 -12.39 4.94 3.56
CA ARG A 162 -12.80 4.31 4.81
C ARG A 162 -12.28 5.26 5.89
N SER A 163 -13.10 6.21 6.33
CA SER A 163 -12.87 6.91 7.58
C SER A 163 -13.00 5.81 8.63
N GLU A 164 -11.88 5.16 8.92
CA GLU A 164 -11.80 4.24 10.02
C GLU A 164 -12.18 5.07 11.25
N ALA A 165 -13.40 4.84 11.76
CA ALA A 165 -13.85 5.42 13.01
C ALA A 165 -12.71 5.30 14.04
N PRO A 166 -12.52 6.23 14.98
CA PRO A 166 -11.46 6.13 15.99
C PRO A 166 -11.64 4.81 16.75
N GLN A 167 -10.94 3.76 16.30
CA GLN A 167 -11.12 2.44 16.85
C GLN A 167 -10.40 2.44 18.18
N ASN A 168 -11.10 2.01 19.23
CA ASN A 168 -10.47 1.78 20.51
C ASN A 168 -9.43 0.67 20.33
N TYR A 169 -8.16 1.03 20.27
CA TYR A 169 -7.05 0.07 20.26
C TYR A 169 -6.79 -0.44 21.68
N ARG A 170 -6.49 -1.73 21.82
CA ARG A 170 -6.03 -2.37 23.05
C ARG A 170 -4.56 -2.75 22.86
N TYR A 171 -3.71 -2.29 23.77
CA TYR A 171 -2.34 -2.79 23.85
C TYR A 171 -2.35 -4.19 24.46
N VAL A 172 -1.83 -5.17 23.73
CA VAL A 172 -1.65 -6.54 24.20
C VAL A 172 -0.15 -6.81 24.30
N PRO A 173 0.41 -7.04 25.50
CA PRO A 173 1.79 -7.46 25.62
C PRO A 173 1.92 -8.89 25.06
N VAL A 174 2.81 -9.06 24.09
CA VAL A 174 3.01 -10.35 23.39
C VAL A 174 4.38 -10.94 23.75
N TRP A 175 5.41 -10.10 23.78
CA TRP A 175 6.81 -10.51 23.95
C TRP A 175 7.46 -9.84 25.16
N ASP A 176 7.92 -10.68 26.08
CA ASP A 176 8.68 -10.23 27.25
C ASP A 176 10.02 -9.62 26.82
N TRP A 177 10.56 -8.70 27.64
CA TRP A 177 11.81 -8.02 27.33
C TRP A 177 12.99 -8.99 27.16
N GLN A 178 13.02 -10.06 27.94
CA GLN A 178 14.04 -11.12 27.89
C GLN A 178 14.06 -11.80 26.52
N LEU A 179 12.89 -12.14 25.98
CA LEU A 179 12.77 -12.78 24.67
C LEU A 179 13.24 -11.87 23.54
N ARG A 180 12.91 -10.57 23.62
CA ARG A 180 13.37 -9.57 22.65
C ARG A 180 14.89 -9.45 22.65
N PHE A 181 15.50 -9.37 23.83
CA PHE A 181 16.95 -9.35 23.96
C PHE A 181 17.58 -10.61 23.37
N LEU A 182 17.09 -11.80 23.74
CA LEU A 182 17.58 -13.07 23.21
C LEU A 182 17.42 -13.16 21.68
N HIS A 183 16.33 -12.64 21.11
CA HIS A 183 16.11 -12.61 19.67
C HIS A 183 17.16 -11.78 18.94
N TRP A 184 17.37 -10.52 19.37
CA TRP A 184 18.34 -9.63 18.72
C TRP A 184 19.78 -10.08 18.92
N ALA A 185 20.11 -10.59 20.11
CA ALA A 185 21.42 -11.16 20.39
C ALA A 185 21.68 -12.43 19.54
N ALA A 186 20.67 -13.30 19.38
CA ALA A 186 20.77 -14.47 18.52
C ALA A 186 20.89 -14.09 17.04
N ALA A 187 20.11 -13.11 16.57
CA ALA A 187 20.18 -12.62 15.19
C ALA A 187 21.58 -12.10 14.85
N LEU A 188 22.16 -11.27 15.71
CA LEU A 188 23.53 -10.76 15.53
C LEU A 188 24.56 -11.89 15.55
N THR A 189 24.43 -12.83 16.50
CA THR A 189 25.36 -13.95 16.64
C THR A 189 25.31 -14.89 15.44
N ILE A 190 24.13 -15.18 14.89
CA ILE A 190 23.96 -16.00 13.69
C ILE A 190 24.60 -15.31 12.48
N VAL A 191 24.41 -13.99 12.32
CA VAL A 191 25.07 -13.24 11.23
C VAL A 191 26.59 -13.33 11.36
N THR A 192 27.15 -13.13 12.55
CA THR A 192 28.59 -13.27 12.80
C THR A 192 29.09 -14.68 12.48
N LEU A 193 28.38 -15.73 12.91
CA LEU A 193 28.72 -17.12 12.63
C LEU A 193 28.68 -17.44 11.13
N CYS A 194 27.67 -16.96 10.40
CA CYS A 194 27.56 -17.17 8.96
C CYS A 194 28.70 -16.48 8.21
N LEU A 195 28.98 -15.20 8.52
CA LEU A 195 30.04 -14.44 7.87
C LEU A 195 31.41 -15.08 8.13
N THR A 196 31.75 -15.32 9.40
CA THR A 196 33.03 -15.94 9.77
C THR A 196 33.16 -17.37 9.23
N GLY A 197 32.08 -18.16 9.27
CA GLY A 197 32.05 -19.53 8.74
C GLY A 197 32.25 -19.58 7.23
N TRP A 198 31.63 -18.66 6.48
CA TRP A 198 31.81 -18.52 5.03
C TRP A 198 33.25 -18.14 4.67
N MET A 199 33.87 -17.24 5.45
CA MET A 199 35.28 -16.86 5.26
C MET A 199 36.23 -18.03 5.56
N ILE A 200 35.97 -18.81 6.62
CA ILE A 200 36.75 -20.00 6.96
C ILE A 200 36.60 -21.08 5.88
N GLY A 201 35.40 -21.25 5.32
CA GLY A 201 35.11 -22.28 4.31
C GLY A 201 35.58 -21.95 2.90
N SER A 202 35.53 -20.68 2.49
CA SER A 202 35.89 -20.27 1.12
C SER A 202 37.39 -20.22 0.88
N GLY A 203 38.21 -19.94 1.89
CA GLY A 203 39.68 -19.80 1.75
C GLY A 203 40.15 -18.68 0.81
N GLN A 204 39.23 -17.99 0.11
CA GLN A 204 39.53 -16.99 -0.92
C GLN A 204 40.02 -15.67 -0.33
N LEU A 205 39.62 -15.35 0.90
CA LEU A 205 40.15 -14.18 1.63
C LEU A 205 41.59 -14.37 2.15
N THR A 206 42.15 -15.58 2.05
CA THR A 206 43.47 -15.91 2.60
C THR A 206 44.62 -15.58 1.65
N TYR A 207 44.37 -15.40 0.34
CA TYR A 207 45.44 -15.23 -0.66
C TYR A 207 45.51 -13.83 -1.30
N GLY A 208 44.61 -12.90 -0.94
CA GLY A 208 44.38 -11.68 -1.71
C GLY A 208 44.90 -10.36 -1.13
N GLN A 209 45.38 -10.29 0.11
CA GLN A 209 45.92 -9.05 0.68
C GLN A 209 47.16 -9.30 1.53
N ASN A 210 48.15 -8.43 1.40
CA ASN A 210 49.42 -8.40 2.15
C ASN A 210 49.22 -8.12 3.67
N GLY A 211 48.41 -8.91 4.39
CA GLY A 211 47.98 -8.61 5.76
C GLY A 211 48.05 -9.80 6.73
N ASP A 212 48.57 -9.51 7.93
CA ASP A 212 48.65 -10.30 9.18
C ASP A 212 48.63 -11.85 9.10
N PRO A 213 49.74 -12.54 9.44
CA PRO A 213 49.84 -14.01 9.45
C PRO A 213 48.77 -14.72 10.29
N TYR A 214 48.17 -14.04 11.28
CA TYR A 214 47.22 -14.64 12.22
C TYR A 214 45.74 -14.37 11.91
N PHE A 215 45.41 -13.76 10.77
CA PHE A 215 44.04 -13.39 10.41
C PHE A 215 43.02 -14.55 10.52
N ILE A 216 43.36 -15.74 10.02
CA ILE A 216 42.51 -16.94 10.15
C ILE A 216 42.33 -17.36 11.62
N GLY A 217 43.35 -17.16 12.45
CA GLY A 217 43.27 -17.41 13.89
C GLY A 217 42.22 -16.54 14.56
N TYR A 218 42.21 -15.24 14.26
CA TYR A 218 41.20 -14.31 14.77
C TYR A 218 39.79 -14.67 14.27
N LEU A 219 39.62 -15.01 12.99
CA LEU A 219 38.31 -15.43 12.46
C LEU A 219 37.78 -16.68 13.17
N ARG A 220 38.64 -17.69 13.40
CA ARG A 220 38.27 -18.89 14.15
C ARG A 220 37.91 -18.56 15.59
N LEU A 221 38.67 -17.70 16.26
CA LEU A 221 38.39 -17.27 17.63
C LEU A 221 37.00 -16.60 17.72
N ILE A 222 36.70 -15.67 16.81
CA ILE A 222 35.39 -14.98 16.76
C ILE A 222 34.28 -16.01 16.50
N HIS A 223 34.48 -16.93 15.56
CA HIS A 223 33.49 -17.96 15.24
C HIS A 223 33.21 -18.87 16.45
N PHE A 224 34.24 -19.36 17.14
CA PHE A 224 34.05 -20.23 18.31
C PHE A 224 33.41 -19.48 19.48
N SER A 225 33.81 -18.23 19.70
CA SER A 225 33.24 -17.37 20.75
C SER A 225 31.76 -17.10 20.51
N ALA A 226 31.39 -16.80 19.26
CA ALA A 226 30.00 -16.63 18.85
C ALA A 226 29.20 -17.94 18.97
N GLY A 227 29.81 -19.09 18.68
CA GLY A 227 29.18 -20.40 18.86
C GLY A 227 28.84 -20.68 20.33
N TRP A 228 29.76 -20.41 21.25
CA TRP A 228 29.51 -20.51 22.69
C TRP A 228 28.42 -19.55 23.17
N LEU A 229 28.40 -18.31 22.65
CA LEU A 229 27.36 -17.34 22.95
C LEU A 229 25.98 -17.82 22.47
N LEU A 230 25.90 -18.41 21.27
CA LEU A 230 24.67 -18.99 20.74
C LEU A 230 24.15 -20.12 21.62
N VAL A 231 25.04 -20.98 22.12
CA VAL A 231 24.69 -22.07 23.04
C VAL A 231 24.17 -21.54 24.38
N ALA A 232 24.83 -20.53 24.96
CA ALA A 232 24.37 -19.89 26.19
C ALA A 232 22.96 -19.29 26.01
N MET A 233 22.72 -18.59 24.91
CA MET A 233 21.39 -18.05 24.58
C MET A 233 20.36 -19.16 24.33
N ALA A 234 20.74 -20.26 23.69
CA ALA A 234 19.86 -21.41 23.49
C ALA A 234 19.44 -22.05 24.82
N ILE A 235 20.36 -22.20 25.78
CA ILE A 235 20.07 -22.70 27.13
C ILE A 235 19.10 -21.76 27.85
N LEU A 236 19.38 -20.45 27.84
CA LEU A 236 18.48 -19.44 28.43
C LEU A 236 17.10 -19.47 27.77
N ARG A 237 17.05 -19.69 26.44
CA ARG A 237 15.79 -19.79 25.72
C ARG A 237 15.02 -21.06 26.09
N ILE A 238 15.69 -22.21 26.19
CA ILE A 238 15.07 -23.47 26.61
C ILE A 238 14.50 -23.31 28.02
N ALA A 239 15.24 -22.71 28.95
CA ALA A 239 14.71 -22.40 30.29
C ALA A 239 13.47 -21.48 30.19
N GLY A 240 13.54 -20.44 29.37
CA GLY A 240 12.41 -19.54 29.11
C GLY A 240 11.18 -20.23 28.52
N LEU A 241 11.32 -21.30 27.73
CA LEU A 241 10.18 -22.06 27.18
C LEU A 241 9.34 -22.75 28.26
N PHE A 242 9.93 -23.06 29.43
CA PHE A 242 9.24 -23.64 30.57
C PHE A 242 8.77 -22.59 31.59
N LEU A 243 9.54 -21.51 31.80
CA LEU A 243 9.24 -20.48 32.79
C LEU A 243 8.46 -19.26 32.25
N ALA A 244 8.11 -19.22 30.96
CA ALA A 244 7.48 -18.05 30.35
C ALA A 244 6.11 -17.69 30.98
N SER A 245 5.99 -16.40 31.30
CA SER A 245 4.78 -15.77 31.84
C SER A 245 3.60 -15.81 30.85
N THR A 246 3.89 -15.64 29.56
CA THR A 246 2.87 -15.45 28.53
C THR A 246 2.52 -16.76 27.77
N LYS A 247 1.23 -17.03 27.53
CA LYS A 247 0.71 -18.23 26.81
C LYS A 247 1.43 -18.47 25.47
N TYR A 248 1.76 -17.39 24.76
CA TYR A 248 2.38 -17.39 23.42
C TYR A 248 3.86 -17.77 23.39
N GLN A 249 4.53 -17.86 24.54
CA GLN A 249 5.97 -18.11 24.62
C GLN A 249 6.32 -19.52 25.15
N ARG A 250 5.31 -20.31 25.52
CA ARG A 250 5.47 -21.66 26.09
C ARG A 250 5.68 -22.70 25.00
N TRP A 251 6.23 -23.85 25.38
CA TRP A 251 6.52 -25.00 24.51
C TRP A 251 5.38 -25.38 23.53
N ARG A 252 4.12 -25.27 23.95
CA ARG A 252 2.94 -25.59 23.12
C ARG A 252 2.67 -24.61 21.98
N ALA A 253 3.18 -23.38 22.05
CA ALA A 253 3.02 -22.38 20.99
C ALA A 253 4.05 -22.55 19.85
N LEU A 254 5.03 -23.44 20.03
CA LEU A 254 6.13 -23.65 19.07
C LEU A 254 5.81 -24.74 18.06
N PHE A 255 4.96 -25.71 18.42
CA PHE A 255 4.58 -26.84 17.58
C PHE A 255 3.09 -26.76 17.21
N PRO A 256 2.73 -26.86 15.92
CA PRO A 256 1.33 -26.97 15.50
C PRO A 256 0.84 -28.40 15.79
N VAL A 257 0.45 -28.67 17.03
CA VAL A 257 0.04 -30.04 17.46
C VAL A 257 -1.43 -30.32 17.19
N SER A 258 -2.25 -29.30 16.89
CA SER A 258 -3.69 -29.47 16.66
C SER A 258 -4.02 -29.76 15.20
N PHE A 259 -4.98 -30.66 14.96
CA PHE A 259 -5.53 -30.91 13.62
C PHE A 259 -6.08 -29.64 12.95
N THR A 260 -6.56 -28.68 13.75
CA THR A 260 -7.01 -27.36 13.27
C THR A 260 -5.83 -26.53 12.75
N ASP A 261 -4.68 -26.55 13.43
CA ASP A 261 -3.46 -25.82 13.02
C ASP A 261 -2.89 -26.38 11.73
N LEU A 262 -2.96 -27.71 11.52
CA LEU A 262 -2.49 -28.34 10.30
C LEU A 262 -3.37 -27.98 9.09
N LYS A 263 -4.69 -27.92 9.28
CA LYS A 263 -5.64 -27.46 8.23
C LYS A 263 -5.42 -25.99 7.91
N ASN A 264 -5.18 -25.17 8.92
CA ASN A 264 -4.86 -23.75 8.76
C ASN A 264 -3.48 -23.54 8.11
N LEU A 265 -2.47 -24.36 8.42
CA LEU A 265 -1.17 -24.37 7.75
C LEU A 265 -1.30 -24.63 6.25
N TYR A 266 -2.09 -25.64 5.86
CA TYR A 266 -2.36 -25.91 4.45
C TYR A 266 -3.06 -24.75 3.76
N ARG A 267 -4.06 -24.14 4.40
CA ARG A 267 -4.80 -22.98 3.87
C ARG A 267 -3.88 -21.77 3.70
N VAL A 268 -3.05 -21.48 4.70
CA VAL A 268 -2.07 -20.39 4.67
C VAL A 268 -1.01 -20.65 3.59
N GLY A 269 -0.43 -21.86 3.54
CA GLY A 269 0.56 -22.24 2.53
C GLY A 269 0.02 -22.15 1.10
N LYS A 270 -1.21 -22.62 0.86
CA LYS A 270 -1.90 -22.47 -0.42
C LYS A 270 -2.14 -21.00 -0.76
N ASN A 271 -2.57 -20.18 0.19
CA ASN A 271 -2.80 -18.76 -0.04
C ASN A 271 -1.50 -18.00 -0.39
N TYR A 272 -0.38 -18.36 0.26
CA TYR A 272 0.95 -17.83 -0.09
C TYR A 272 1.41 -18.31 -1.48
N LEU A 273 1.21 -19.58 -1.81
CA LEU A 273 1.62 -20.15 -3.11
C LEU A 273 0.77 -19.61 -4.27
N LEU A 274 -0.52 -19.37 -4.04
CA LEU A 274 -1.48 -18.91 -5.06
C LEU A 274 -1.71 -17.39 -5.03
N CYS A 275 -1.01 -16.64 -4.17
CA CYS A 275 -1.16 -15.19 -4.04
C CYS A 275 -2.63 -14.74 -3.79
N ILE A 276 -3.37 -15.46 -2.96
CA ILE A 276 -4.77 -15.13 -2.62
C ILE A 276 -4.80 -14.41 -1.26
N PHE A 277 -5.15 -13.13 -1.25
CA PHE A 277 -4.89 -12.22 -0.12
C PHE A 277 -6.14 -11.76 0.66
N GLU A 278 -7.32 -12.21 0.29
CA GLU A 278 -8.53 -11.50 0.72
C GLU A 278 -9.08 -11.92 2.11
N HIS A 279 -8.74 -13.10 2.63
CA HIS A 279 -9.33 -13.61 3.90
C HIS A 279 -8.41 -14.61 4.64
N GLY A 280 -7.25 -14.16 5.10
CA GLY A 280 -6.37 -14.96 5.98
C GLY A 280 -6.83 -14.88 7.46
N PRO A 281 -6.80 -15.97 8.23
CA PRO A 281 -7.07 -15.92 9.67
C PRO A 281 -6.00 -15.09 10.39
N HIS A 282 -6.43 -14.17 11.27
CA HIS A 282 -5.55 -13.32 12.06
C HIS A 282 -5.13 -14.02 13.36
N TYR A 283 -3.84 -14.03 13.64
CA TYR A 283 -3.24 -14.60 14.86
C TYR A 283 -2.49 -13.51 15.64
N ILE A 284 -2.59 -13.51 16.97
CA ILE A 284 -1.87 -12.58 17.86
C ILE A 284 -0.41 -13.02 18.03
N GLY A 285 -0.17 -14.31 18.26
CA GLY A 285 1.14 -14.88 18.55
C GLY A 285 1.90 -15.33 17.31
N HIS A 286 1.59 -16.52 16.82
CA HIS A 286 2.28 -17.13 15.68
C HIS A 286 1.29 -17.76 14.71
N ASN A 287 1.39 -17.35 13.43
CA ASN A 287 0.74 -18.05 12.33
C ASN A 287 1.31 -19.49 12.24
N PRO A 288 0.50 -20.52 11.92
CA PRO A 288 1.00 -21.88 11.70
C PRO A 288 2.26 -21.98 10.82
N LEU A 289 2.38 -21.16 9.77
CA LEU A 289 3.58 -21.12 8.94
C LEU A 289 4.82 -20.64 9.71
N GLN A 290 4.64 -19.65 10.60
CA GLN A 290 5.70 -19.16 11.49
C GLN A 290 6.11 -20.24 12.50
N GLN A 291 5.16 -21.00 13.07
CA GLN A 291 5.45 -22.10 14.00
C GLN A 291 6.33 -23.18 13.35
N VAL A 292 6.02 -23.57 12.11
CA VAL A 292 6.85 -24.50 11.33
C VAL A 292 8.23 -23.92 11.06
N ALA A 293 8.31 -22.65 10.65
CA ALA A 293 9.58 -21.99 10.39
C ALA A 293 10.46 -21.92 11.66
N TYR A 294 9.88 -21.62 12.83
CA TYR A 294 10.61 -21.62 14.10
C TYR A 294 11.05 -23.01 14.52
N THR A 295 10.19 -24.02 14.38
CA THR A 295 10.59 -25.41 14.65
C THR A 295 11.76 -25.82 13.76
N GLY A 296 11.69 -25.47 12.47
CA GLY A 296 12.76 -25.71 11.50
C GLY A 296 14.07 -25.00 11.88
N ILE A 297 14.02 -23.72 12.26
CA ILE A 297 15.24 -22.97 12.59
C ILE A 297 15.88 -23.46 13.90
N TYR A 298 15.08 -23.89 14.89
CA TYR A 298 15.61 -24.49 16.12
C TYR A 298 16.27 -25.85 15.84
N LEU A 299 15.68 -26.67 14.98
CA LEU A 299 16.30 -27.93 14.55
C LEU A 299 17.61 -27.68 13.78
N LEU A 300 17.61 -26.71 12.86
CA LEU A 300 18.79 -26.30 12.11
C LEU A 300 19.90 -25.82 13.05
N ALA A 301 19.57 -25.01 14.05
CA ALA A 301 20.49 -24.53 15.08
C ALA A 301 21.04 -25.69 15.92
N MET A 302 20.20 -26.66 16.30
CA MET A 302 20.64 -27.84 17.05
C MET A 302 21.66 -28.65 16.24
N VAL A 303 21.37 -28.93 14.96
CA VAL A 303 22.30 -29.67 14.08
C VAL A 303 23.60 -28.88 13.88
N ALA A 304 23.53 -27.56 13.71
CA ALA A 304 24.71 -26.70 13.61
C ALA A 304 25.56 -26.72 14.90
N ILE A 305 24.93 -26.70 16.07
CA ILE A 305 25.62 -26.81 17.37
C ILE A 305 26.30 -28.18 17.50
N LEU A 306 25.60 -29.28 17.21
CA LEU A 306 26.14 -30.64 17.31
C LEU A 306 27.34 -30.85 16.38
N THR A 307 27.20 -30.46 15.11
CA THR A 307 28.27 -30.55 14.11
C THR A 307 29.42 -29.61 14.43
N GLY A 308 29.15 -28.40 14.92
CA GLY A 308 30.15 -27.42 15.32
C GLY A 308 30.98 -27.90 16.52
N PHE A 309 30.35 -28.42 17.56
CA PHE A 309 31.06 -29.01 18.72
C PHE A 309 31.82 -30.27 18.35
N SER A 310 31.30 -31.08 17.43
CA SER A 310 32.02 -32.25 16.93
C SER A 310 33.32 -31.85 16.23
N LEU A 311 33.31 -30.79 15.43
CA LEU A 311 34.51 -30.27 14.77
C LEU A 311 35.44 -29.55 15.74
N TYR A 312 34.91 -28.79 16.69
CA TYR A 312 35.68 -28.08 17.71
C TYR A 312 36.37 -29.05 18.68
N GLY A 313 35.68 -30.12 19.07
CA GLY A 313 36.17 -31.14 19.99
C GLY A 313 37.39 -31.92 19.51
N MET A 314 37.72 -31.85 18.22
CA MET A 314 38.97 -32.39 17.68
C MET A 314 40.22 -31.69 18.22
N TYR A 315 40.07 -30.47 18.78
CA TYR A 315 41.17 -29.77 19.43
C TYR A 315 41.64 -30.46 20.72
N ASP A 316 40.69 -30.95 21.54
CA ASP A 316 40.97 -31.70 22.76
C ASP A 316 39.98 -32.85 22.92
N ALA A 317 40.35 -34.00 22.36
CA ALA A 317 39.47 -35.16 22.28
C ALA A 317 39.25 -35.87 23.64
N HIS A 318 40.13 -35.61 24.62
CA HIS A 318 40.06 -36.24 25.93
C HIS A 318 39.24 -35.42 26.94
N HIS A 319 38.87 -34.18 26.59
CA HIS A 319 38.02 -33.35 27.42
C HIS A 319 36.65 -34.00 27.66
N TRP A 320 36.20 -34.01 28.92
CA TRP A 320 34.98 -34.70 29.35
C TRP A 320 33.73 -34.28 28.55
N LEU A 321 33.62 -33.01 28.19
CA LEU A 321 32.49 -32.48 27.41
C LEU A 321 32.59 -32.84 25.92
N PHE A 322 33.76 -32.67 25.31
CA PHE A 322 33.92 -32.78 23.85
C PHE A 322 33.88 -34.24 23.37
N ARG A 323 34.30 -35.17 24.23
CA ARG A 323 34.20 -36.61 23.97
C ARG A 323 32.78 -37.05 23.56
N HIS A 324 31.74 -36.42 24.12
CA HIS A 324 30.35 -36.74 23.81
C HIS A 324 29.89 -36.29 22.41
N PHE A 325 30.66 -35.47 21.70
CA PHE A 325 30.33 -35.00 20.35
C PHE A 325 31.18 -35.68 19.26
N LEU A 326 32.26 -36.37 19.63
CA LEU A 326 33.18 -37.00 18.66
C LEU A 326 32.58 -38.21 17.95
N TRP A 327 31.62 -38.92 18.55
CA TRP A 327 30.95 -40.06 17.92
C TRP A 327 30.34 -39.72 16.55
N LEU A 328 29.94 -38.46 16.34
CA LEU A 328 29.40 -37.98 15.08
C LEU A 328 30.46 -37.98 13.96
N ASN A 329 31.70 -37.60 14.29
CA ASN A 329 32.83 -37.67 13.38
C ASN A 329 33.19 -39.11 13.05
N ASP A 330 33.12 -40.01 14.03
CA ASP A 330 33.43 -41.43 13.83
C ASP A 330 32.37 -42.15 12.97
N LEU A 331 31.10 -41.76 13.12
CA LEU A 331 29.99 -42.38 12.39
C LEU A 331 29.93 -41.96 10.91
N ILE A 332 29.99 -40.64 10.65
CA ILE A 332 29.72 -40.09 9.31
C ILE A 332 31.02 -39.64 8.63
N GLY A 333 32.10 -39.44 9.39
CA GLY A 333 33.37 -38.92 8.89
C GLY A 333 33.48 -37.40 9.00
N VAL A 334 34.64 -36.90 9.41
CA VAL A 334 34.92 -35.47 9.64
C VAL A 334 34.57 -34.59 8.43
N GLN A 335 34.86 -35.07 7.21
CA GLN A 335 34.59 -34.31 5.99
C GLN A 335 33.08 -34.13 5.73
N TYR A 336 32.28 -35.15 6.03
CA TYR A 336 30.84 -35.08 5.90
C TYR A 336 30.22 -34.21 7.00
N VAL A 337 30.73 -34.28 8.23
CA VAL A 337 30.32 -33.36 9.32
C VAL A 337 30.59 -31.90 8.93
N ARG A 338 31.75 -31.61 8.32
CA ARG A 338 32.06 -30.27 7.78
C ARG A 338 31.09 -29.85 6.69
N LEU A 339 30.74 -30.76 5.77
CA LEU A 339 29.76 -30.48 4.70
C LEU A 339 28.37 -30.17 5.27
N VAL A 340 27.91 -30.96 6.24
CA VAL A 340 26.63 -30.71 6.91
C VAL A 340 26.66 -29.35 7.61
N HIS A 341 27.74 -29.03 8.33
CA HIS A 341 27.88 -27.74 9.00
C HIS A 341 27.86 -26.55 8.01
N LEU A 342 28.54 -26.69 6.87
CA LEU A 342 28.50 -25.70 5.78
C LEU A 342 27.10 -25.57 5.17
N PHE A 343 26.38 -26.68 5.01
CA PHE A 343 25.01 -26.66 4.53
C PHE A 343 24.07 -25.94 5.51
N MET A 344 24.25 -26.12 6.83
CA MET A 344 23.50 -25.36 7.84
C MET A 344 23.72 -23.86 7.70
N MET A 345 24.97 -23.43 7.49
CA MET A 345 25.31 -22.01 7.26
C MET A 345 24.54 -21.43 6.06
N TRP A 346 24.51 -22.15 4.93
CA TRP A 346 23.74 -21.72 3.75
C TRP A 346 22.23 -21.64 4.02
N ALA A 347 21.68 -22.60 4.76
CA ALA A 347 20.28 -22.57 5.16
C ALA A 347 19.97 -21.36 6.07
N PHE A 348 20.87 -20.99 7.00
CA PHE A 348 20.74 -19.77 7.79
C PHE A 348 20.84 -18.49 6.94
N MET A 349 21.77 -18.45 5.98
CA MET A 349 21.92 -17.32 5.05
C MET A 349 20.69 -17.13 4.16
N ALA A 350 20.03 -18.21 3.73
CA ALA A 350 18.79 -18.16 2.96
C ALA A 350 17.58 -17.76 3.82
N PHE A 351 17.53 -18.25 5.07
CA PHE A 351 16.45 -17.94 6.00
C PHE A 351 16.37 -16.44 6.33
N LEU A 352 17.50 -15.78 6.56
CA LEU A 352 17.53 -14.37 6.99
C LEU A 352 16.79 -13.40 6.05
N PRO A 353 17.06 -13.34 4.73
CA PRO A 353 16.35 -12.45 3.82
C PRO A 353 14.87 -12.84 3.66
N ILE A 354 14.56 -14.15 3.65
CA ILE A 354 13.17 -14.63 3.56
C ILE A 354 12.38 -14.18 4.81
N HIS A 355 12.96 -14.35 6.00
CA HIS A 355 12.35 -13.93 7.26
C HIS A 355 12.11 -12.42 7.30
N LEU A 356 13.10 -11.62 6.88
CA LEU A 356 12.98 -10.16 6.84
C LEU A 356 11.91 -9.71 5.84
N TYR A 357 11.86 -10.32 4.65
CA TYR A 357 10.84 -10.03 3.65
C TYR A 357 9.43 -10.34 4.18
N LEU A 358 9.23 -11.53 4.76
CA LEU A 358 7.93 -11.92 5.30
C LEU A 358 7.50 -11.03 6.47
N ALA A 359 8.44 -10.61 7.32
CA ALA A 359 8.16 -9.68 8.43
C ALA A 359 7.75 -8.29 7.91
N ILE A 360 8.47 -7.73 6.93
CA ILE A 360 8.17 -6.42 6.34
C ILE A 360 6.83 -6.48 5.60
N ARG A 361 6.58 -7.55 4.84
CA ARG A 361 5.32 -7.75 4.13
C ARG A 361 4.14 -7.83 5.10
N ALA A 362 4.23 -8.61 6.18
CA ALA A 362 3.17 -8.71 7.18
C ALA A 362 2.88 -7.35 7.82
N ASP A 363 3.91 -6.55 8.10
CA ASP A 363 3.75 -5.22 8.69
C ASP A 363 3.10 -4.22 7.71
N THR A 364 3.50 -4.25 6.43
CA THR A 364 3.04 -3.29 5.42
C THR A 364 1.68 -3.62 4.81
N VAL A 365 1.42 -4.90 4.53
CA VAL A 365 0.19 -5.36 3.86
C VAL A 365 -0.91 -5.66 4.87
N GLU A 366 -0.58 -6.42 5.92
CA GLU A 366 -1.58 -6.94 6.88
C GLU A 366 -1.74 -5.99 8.09
N ARG A 367 -0.85 -4.99 8.25
CA ARG A 367 -0.87 -3.97 9.32
C ARG A 367 -0.91 -4.58 10.73
N GLU A 368 -0.33 -5.77 10.89
CA GLU A 368 -0.39 -6.53 12.15
C GLU A 368 0.62 -6.07 13.20
N GLY A 369 1.55 -5.16 12.85
CA GLY A 369 2.53 -4.63 13.81
C GLY A 369 3.56 -5.68 14.24
N ALA A 370 3.86 -6.67 13.39
CA ALA A 370 4.71 -7.81 13.75
C ALA A 370 6.15 -7.37 14.07
N ILE A 371 6.73 -6.49 13.25
CA ILE A 371 8.06 -5.91 13.49
C ILE A 371 8.01 -5.00 14.72
N SER A 372 7.02 -4.11 14.78
CA SER A 372 6.88 -3.21 15.93
C SER A 372 6.81 -3.98 17.25
N SER A 373 6.18 -5.17 17.26
CA SER A 373 6.08 -6.01 18.46
C SER A 373 7.42 -6.55 18.96
N ILE A 374 8.38 -6.90 18.09
CA ILE A 374 9.68 -7.43 18.56
C ILE A 374 10.56 -6.33 19.16
N PHE A 375 10.32 -5.06 18.81
CA PHE A 375 10.99 -3.92 19.41
C PHE A 375 10.27 -3.43 20.67
N SER A 376 8.96 -3.18 20.59
CA SER A 376 8.16 -2.56 21.66
C SER A 376 7.69 -3.56 22.74
N GLY A 377 7.56 -4.84 22.41
CA GLY A 377 7.09 -5.92 23.30
C GLY A 377 5.60 -6.21 23.23
N GLY A 378 4.82 -5.42 22.50
CA GLY A 378 3.37 -5.61 22.38
C GLY A 378 2.81 -5.16 21.05
N ARG A 379 1.54 -5.49 20.83
CA ARG A 379 0.80 -5.12 19.62
C ARG A 379 -0.41 -4.27 19.98
N TRP A 380 -0.74 -3.33 19.09
CA TRP A 380 -1.97 -2.55 19.18
C TRP A 380 -3.06 -3.25 18.36
N CYS A 381 -3.96 -3.95 19.05
CA CYS A 381 -5.05 -4.70 18.43
C CYS A 381 -6.34 -3.88 18.44
N ARG A 382 -7.13 -3.95 17.37
CA ARG A 382 -8.45 -3.31 17.30
C ARG A 382 -9.44 -4.06 18.20
N LYS A 383 -10.14 -3.36 19.11
CA LYS A 383 -11.21 -3.99 19.93
C LYS A 383 -12.32 -4.50 19.00
N GLY A 384 -12.67 -5.80 19.13
CA GLY A 384 -13.69 -6.47 18.32
C GLY A 384 -13.15 -7.38 17.21
N THR A 385 -11.83 -7.37 16.96
CA THR A 385 -11.19 -8.34 16.06
C THR A 385 -11.21 -9.72 16.73
N LYS A 386 -11.74 -10.74 16.06
CA LYS A 386 -11.63 -12.13 16.52
C LYS A 386 -10.29 -12.69 16.06
N PHE A 387 -9.45 -13.06 17.01
CA PHE A 387 -8.22 -13.80 16.75
C PHE A 387 -8.49 -15.28 16.96
N GLU A 388 -7.86 -16.15 16.16
CA GLU A 388 -8.05 -17.60 16.33
C GLU A 388 -7.33 -18.15 17.59
N ASP A 389 -6.42 -17.37 18.19
CA ASP A 389 -5.60 -17.76 19.34
C ASP A 389 -5.99 -17.13 20.70
N ASP A 390 -7.07 -16.32 20.72
CA ASP A 390 -7.66 -15.74 21.95
C ASP A 390 -8.19 -16.81 22.92
#